data_AF-E4Z6E5-F1
#
_entry.id   AF-E4Z6E5-F1
#
_cell.length_a   1.000
_cell.length_b   1.000
_cell.length_c   1.000
_cell.angle_alpha   90.00
_cell.angle_beta   90.00
_cell.angle_gamma   90.00
#
_symmetry.space_group_name_H-M   'P 1'
#
loop_
_entity.id
_entity.type
_entity.pdbx_description
1 polymer ?
#
loop_
_entity_poly.entity_id
_entity_poly.type
_entity_poly.pdbx_seq_one_letter_code
_entity_poly.pdbx_strand_id
1 'polypeptide(L)'
;MLIVTNLLKRIKFNTVYDESHMLHGKGVAMTLKKVLRLDKVREEFKFSKVFVEECTKLLPKLLTDNRGCFLLLQLVEAEDKNVIELIKAEIGEELSRTQMDVKKTKGGELLIETALFSL
;
A
#
# COMPACT_ATOMS: atom_id res chain seq x y z
N MET A 1 -18.40 7.22 -14.39
CA MET A 1 -17.00 6.96 -14.80
C MET A 1 -16.09 8.19 -14.70
N LEU A 2 -16.45 9.34 -15.29
CA LEU A 2 -15.60 10.56 -15.36
C LEU A 2 -15.08 11.10 -14.01
N ILE A 3 -15.85 10.97 -12.92
CA ILE A 3 -15.51 11.56 -11.62
C ILE A 3 -14.32 10.86 -10.98
N VAL A 4 -14.25 9.53 -11.03
CA VAL A 4 -13.14 8.75 -10.46
C VAL A 4 -11.86 9.02 -11.23
N THR A 5 -11.93 9.06 -12.56
CA THR A 5 -10.77 9.33 -13.43
C THR A 5 -10.21 10.74 -13.21
N ASN A 6 -11.07 11.74 -12.97
CA ASN A 6 -10.65 13.10 -12.65
C ASN A 6 -10.14 13.25 -11.21
N LEU A 7 -10.66 12.47 -10.25
CA LEU A 7 -10.14 12.41 -8.89
C LEU A 7 -8.71 11.83 -8.89
N LEU A 8 -8.50 10.73 -9.62
CA LEU A 8 -7.19 10.08 -9.76
C LEU A 8 -6.17 10.97 -10.48
N LYS A 9 -6.57 11.72 -11.52
CA LYS A 9 -5.70 12.72 -12.17
C LYS A 9 -5.32 13.89 -11.25
N ARG A 10 -6.14 14.19 -10.24
CA ARG A 10 -5.90 15.27 -9.25
C ARG A 10 -5.15 14.81 -8.02
N ILE A 11 -5.18 13.52 -7.70
CA ILE A 11 -4.23 12.91 -6.77
C ILE A 11 -2.91 12.80 -7.52
N LYS A 12 -2.18 13.92 -7.61
CA LYS A 12 -0.72 13.82 -7.77
C LYS A 12 -0.25 13.16 -6.48
N PHE A 13 -0.04 11.85 -6.50
CA PHE A 13 0.82 11.22 -5.51
C PHE A 13 2.14 11.98 -5.62
N ASN A 14 2.41 12.80 -4.60
CA ASN A 14 3.63 13.58 -4.57
C ASN A 14 4.76 12.54 -4.55
N THR A 15 5.56 12.44 -5.61
CA THR A 15 6.61 11.42 -5.71
C THR A 15 7.65 11.58 -4.59
N VAL A 16 7.64 12.74 -3.93
CA VAL A 16 8.33 13.01 -2.68
C VAL A 16 7.48 12.52 -1.50
N TYR A 17 7.72 11.29 -1.07
CA TYR A 17 7.26 10.78 0.22
C TYR A 17 8.11 11.40 1.35
N ASP A 18 7.66 12.54 1.86
CA ASP A 18 8.17 13.25 3.04
C ASP A 18 7.05 13.44 4.08
N GLU A 19 7.31 14.12 5.20
CA GLU A 19 6.31 14.30 6.26
C GLU A 19 5.03 15.03 5.82
N SER A 20 5.09 15.78 4.71
CA SER A 20 3.93 16.47 4.11
C SER A 20 3.12 15.58 3.17
N HIS A 21 3.64 14.39 2.84
CA HIS A 21 2.98 13.46 1.94
C HIS A 21 1.61 13.07 2.49
N MET A 22 0.61 13.03 1.60
CA MET A 22 -0.79 12.81 1.99
C MET A 22 -1.00 11.53 2.81
N LEU A 23 -0.14 10.53 2.63
CA LEU A 23 -0.16 9.27 3.38
C LEU A 23 0.18 9.41 4.87
N HIS A 24 0.82 10.52 5.29
CA HIS A 24 1.00 10.88 6.69
C HIS A 24 -0.21 11.58 7.31
N GLY A 25 -1.23 11.94 6.51
CA GLY A 25 -2.45 12.57 7.02
C GLY A 25 -3.16 11.70 8.05
N LYS A 26 -3.58 12.31 9.17
CA LYS A 26 -4.38 11.61 10.19
C LYS A 26 -5.66 11.09 9.56
N GLY A 27 -5.91 9.78 9.71
CA GLY A 27 -7.09 9.12 9.15
C GLY A 27 -6.96 8.66 7.69
N VAL A 28 -5.88 8.98 6.98
CA VAL A 28 -5.71 8.57 5.57
C VAL A 28 -5.61 7.06 5.43
N ALA A 29 -4.83 6.38 6.27
CA ALA A 29 -4.77 4.91 6.27
C ALA A 29 -6.15 4.27 6.50
N MET A 30 -6.97 4.83 7.41
CA MET A 30 -8.32 4.34 7.67
C MET A 30 -9.26 4.59 6.48
N THR A 31 -9.14 5.73 5.82
CA THR A 31 -9.89 6.04 4.61
C THR A 31 -9.51 5.08 3.48
N LEU A 32 -8.22 4.84 3.24
CA LEU A 32 -7.74 3.90 2.23
C LEU A 32 -8.21 2.47 2.51
N LYS A 33 -8.18 2.01 3.77
CA LYS A 33 -8.77 0.73 4.18
C LYS A 33 -10.26 0.64 3.84
N LYS A 34 -11.03 1.70 4.09
CA LYS A 34 -12.47 1.75 3.75
C LYS A 34 -12.69 1.72 2.24
N VAL A 35 -11.87 2.43 1.47
CA VAL A 35 -11.97 2.43 0.01
C VAL A 35 -11.59 1.07 -0.58
N LEU A 36 -10.54 0.41 -0.07
CA LEU A 36 -10.17 -0.96 -0.47
C LEU A 36 -11.31 -1.96 -0.27
N ARG A 37 -12.13 -1.80 0.78
CA ARG A 37 -13.31 -2.65 1.00
C ARG A 37 -14.39 -2.48 -0.07
N LEU A 38 -14.42 -1.35 -0.79
CA LEU A 38 -15.39 -1.14 -1.87
C LEU A 38 -15.10 -2.00 -3.10
N ASP A 39 -13.88 -2.51 -3.24
CA ASP A 39 -13.52 -3.45 -4.31
C ASP A 39 -14.32 -4.75 -4.24
N LYS A 40 -14.88 -5.11 -3.08
CA LYS A 40 -15.81 -6.24 -2.95
C LYS A 40 -17.13 -6.02 -3.69
N VAL A 41 -17.58 -4.78 -3.73
CA VAL A 41 -18.95 -4.41 -4.13
C VAL A 41 -19.00 -3.94 -5.58
N ARG A 42 -17.87 -3.45 -6.12
CA ARG A 42 -17.79 -2.89 -7.46
C ARG A 42 -16.85 -3.73 -8.32
N GLU A 43 -17.40 -4.37 -9.36
CA GLU A 43 -16.60 -5.12 -10.34
C GLU A 43 -15.95 -4.21 -11.39
N GLU A 44 -16.62 -3.11 -11.75
CA GLU A 44 -16.19 -2.20 -12.81
C GLU A 44 -14.91 -1.41 -12.49
N PHE A 45 -14.58 -1.23 -11.21
CA PHE A 45 -13.40 -0.50 -10.78
C PHE A 45 -12.84 -1.09 -9.48
N LYS A 46 -11.60 -1.55 -9.55
CA LYS A 46 -10.83 -2.06 -8.40
C LYS A 46 -9.80 -1.02 -7.99
N PHE A 47 -10.05 -0.35 -6.88
CA PHE A 47 -9.12 0.63 -6.29
C PHE A 47 -7.78 -0.01 -5.92
N SER A 48 -7.80 -1.26 -5.45
CA SER A 48 -6.60 -2.03 -5.10
C SER A 48 -5.58 -2.10 -6.23
N LYS A 49 -6.02 -2.24 -7.49
CA LYS A 49 -5.13 -2.29 -8.66
C LYS A 49 -4.40 -0.97 -8.89
N VAL A 50 -5.09 0.16 -8.75
CA VAL A 50 -4.45 1.49 -8.88
C VAL A 50 -3.57 1.76 -7.67
N PHE A 51 -4.02 1.35 -6.48
CA PHE A 51 -3.31 1.64 -5.24
C PHE A 51 -2.01 0.83 -5.11
N VAL A 52 -1.99 -0.43 -5.57
CA VAL A 52 -0.77 -1.25 -5.58
C VAL A 52 0.30 -0.66 -6.50
N GLU A 53 -0.09 -0.19 -7.70
CA GLU A 53 0.84 0.46 -8.65
C GLU A 53 1.51 1.72 -8.07
N GLU A 54 0.80 2.48 -7.23
CA GLU A 54 1.36 3.67 -6.58
C GLU A 54 2.23 3.31 -5.37
N CYS A 55 1.82 2.30 -4.59
CA CYS A 55 2.61 1.81 -3.47
C CYS A 55 3.94 1.18 -3.90
N THR A 56 3.97 0.42 -5.00
CA THR A 56 5.22 -0.20 -5.50
C THR A 56 6.25 0.86 -5.91
N LYS A 57 5.83 1.98 -6.50
CA LYS A 57 6.72 3.11 -6.83
C LYS A 57 7.36 3.77 -5.60
N LEU A 58 6.70 3.69 -4.44
CA LEU A 58 7.13 4.32 -3.19
C LEU A 58 7.68 3.31 -2.18
N LEU A 59 7.79 2.04 -2.57
CA LEU A 59 8.05 0.91 -1.68
C LEU A 59 9.28 1.09 -0.77
N PRO A 60 10.45 1.56 -1.26
CA PRO A 60 11.63 1.73 -0.40
C PRO A 60 11.37 2.70 0.75
N LYS A 61 10.61 3.77 0.49
CA LYS A 61 10.29 4.79 1.51
C LYS A 61 9.20 4.29 2.45
N LEU A 62 8.18 3.62 1.93
CA LEU A 62 7.10 3.05 2.73
C LEU A 62 7.60 2.00 3.73
N LEU A 63 8.59 1.18 3.34
CA LEU A 63 9.20 0.17 4.20
C LEU A 63 10.07 0.78 5.32
N THR A 64 10.55 2.01 5.18
CA THR A 64 11.27 2.70 6.27
C THR A 64 10.35 3.42 7.26
N ASP A 65 9.07 3.58 6.93
CA ASP A 65 8.11 4.33 7.71
C ASP A 65 7.04 3.41 8.33
N ASN A 66 6.76 3.60 9.61
CA ASN A 66 5.78 2.79 10.34
C ASN A 66 4.38 2.90 9.71
N ARG A 67 3.97 4.10 9.26
CA ARG A 67 2.66 4.30 8.61
C ARG A 67 2.65 3.72 7.20
N GLY A 68 3.76 3.88 6.47
CA GLY A 68 3.99 3.23 5.18
C GLY A 68 3.81 1.72 5.26
N CYS A 69 4.40 1.07 6.27
CA CYS A 69 4.24 -0.36 6.50
C CYS A 69 2.78 -0.75 6.77
N PHE A 70 2.03 0.04 7.55
CA PHE A 70 0.59 -0.19 7.74
C PHE A 70 -0.22 -0.05 6.46
N LEU A 71 0.15 0.87 5.56
CA LEU A 71 -0.50 1.02 4.27
C LEU A 71 -0.27 -0.19 3.37
N LEU A 72 0.97 -0.69 3.33
CA LEU A 72 1.31 -1.93 2.63
C LEU A 72 0.55 -3.13 3.21
N LEU A 73 0.40 -3.20 4.54
CA LEU A 73 -0.39 -4.25 5.19
C LEU A 73 -1.85 -4.24 4.71
N GLN A 74 -2.44 -3.08 4.45
CA GLN A 74 -3.81 -3.02 3.92
C GLN A 74 -3.95 -3.61 2.50
N LEU A 75 -2.88 -3.56 1.70
CA LEU A 75 -2.86 -4.20 0.38
C LEU A 75 -2.65 -5.72 0.47
N VAL A 76 -1.84 -6.17 1.43
CA VAL A 76 -1.66 -7.61 1.72
C VAL A 76 -2.96 -8.23 2.26
N GLU A 77 -3.75 -7.44 3.01
CA GLU A 77 -5.09 -7.80 3.50
C GLU A 77 -6.22 -7.48 2.49
N ALA A 78 -5.89 -7.11 1.25
CA ALA A 78 -6.90 -6.85 0.24
C ALA A 78 -7.61 -8.15 -0.19
N GLU A 79 -8.63 -8.03 -1.03
CA GLU A 79 -9.42 -9.19 -1.49
C GLU A 79 -9.00 -9.69 -2.88
N ASP A 80 -8.37 -8.82 -3.68
CA ASP A 80 -7.88 -9.19 -5.00
C ASP A 80 -6.58 -9.97 -4.85
N LYS A 81 -6.65 -11.29 -5.05
CA LYS A 81 -5.50 -12.19 -4.93
C LYS A 81 -4.32 -11.77 -5.80
N ASN A 82 -4.56 -11.24 -6.99
CA ASN A 82 -3.48 -10.79 -7.87
C ASN A 82 -2.74 -9.59 -7.26
N VAL A 83 -3.48 -8.69 -6.60
CA VAL A 83 -2.89 -7.55 -5.89
C VAL A 83 -2.07 -8.01 -4.69
N ILE A 84 -2.58 -8.99 -3.93
CA ILE A 84 -1.89 -9.56 -2.76
C ILE A 84 -0.59 -10.23 -3.19
N GLU A 85 -0.64 -11.08 -4.22
CA GLU A 85 0.54 -11.79 -4.73
C GLU A 85 1.58 -10.82 -5.28
N LEU A 86 1.14 -9.83 -6.06
CA LEU A 86 2.02 -8.78 -6.58
C LEU A 86 2.71 -8.02 -5.44
N ILE A 87 1.96 -7.50 -4.46
CA ILE A 87 2.57 -6.68 -3.41
C ILE A 87 3.48 -7.51 -2.50
N LYS A 88 3.14 -8.78 -2.23
CA LYS A 88 4.03 -9.70 -1.49
C LYS A 88 5.34 -9.94 -2.24
N ALA A 89 5.28 -10.18 -3.55
CA ALA A 89 6.47 -10.38 -4.37
C ALA A 89 7.38 -9.14 -4.38
N GLU A 90 6.80 -7.96 -4.63
CA GLU A 90 7.51 -6.68 -4.66
C GLU A 90 8.16 -6.36 -3.31
N ILE A 91 7.45 -6.59 -2.19
CA ILE A 91 8.02 -6.45 -0.84
C ILE A 91 9.20 -7.42 -0.67
N GLY A 92 9.02 -8.70 -1.01
CA GLY A 92 10.07 -9.72 -0.87
C GLY A 92 11.32 -9.40 -1.68
N GLU A 93 11.17 -8.93 -2.92
CA GLU A 93 12.26 -8.51 -3.78
C GLU A 93 12.98 -7.27 -3.21
N GLU A 94 12.24 -6.23 -2.80
CA GLU A 94 12.83 -5.01 -2.26
C GLU A 94 13.62 -5.26 -0.97
N LEU A 95 13.10 -6.10 -0.08
CA LEU A 95 13.79 -6.49 1.16
C LEU A 95 15.07 -7.28 0.88
N SER A 96 15.00 -8.23 -0.05
CA SER A 96 16.16 -9.02 -0.46
C SER A 96 17.25 -8.17 -1.09
N ARG A 97 16.84 -7.18 -1.90
CA ARG A 97 17.73 -6.23 -2.60
C ARG A 97 18.41 -5.25 -1.66
N THR A 98 17.68 -4.71 -0.68
CA THR A 98 18.17 -3.63 0.20
C THR A 98 18.74 -4.10 1.52
N GLN A 99 18.48 -5.36 1.92
CA GLN A 99 18.80 -5.91 3.24
C GLN A 99 18.30 -5.03 4.40
N MET A 100 17.20 -4.31 4.18
CA MET A 100 16.67 -3.37 5.15
C MET A 100 16.01 -4.10 6.33
N ASP A 101 16.26 -3.61 7.55
CA ASP A 101 15.60 -4.11 8.75
C ASP A 101 14.31 -3.33 9.03
N VAL A 102 13.21 -3.85 8.50
CA VAL A 102 11.85 -3.27 8.60
C VAL A 102 11.21 -3.55 9.96
N LYS A 103 11.70 -4.55 10.71
CA LYS A 103 11.13 -4.95 12.01
C LYS A 103 11.39 -3.94 13.14
N LYS A 104 12.09 -2.83 12.86
CA LYS A 104 12.30 -1.73 13.83
C LYS A 104 11.03 -1.00 14.22
N THR A 105 9.93 -1.17 13.48
CA THR A 105 8.64 -0.52 13.75
C THR A 105 7.52 -1.55 13.85
N LYS A 106 6.45 -1.21 14.58
CA LYS A 106 5.33 -2.15 14.78
C LYS A 106 4.62 -2.51 13.48
N GLY A 107 4.46 -1.52 12.58
CA GLY A 107 3.89 -1.75 11.26
C GLY A 107 4.77 -2.68 10.43
N GLY A 108 6.09 -2.54 10.53
CA GLY A 108 7.05 -3.39 9.84
C GLY A 108 7.06 -4.84 10.34
N GLU A 109 7.02 -5.06 11.65
CA GLU A 109 6.85 -6.40 12.25
C GLU A 109 5.61 -7.11 11.67
N LEU A 110 4.45 -6.45 11.77
CA LEU A 110 3.16 -7.00 11.31
C LEU A 110 3.14 -7.24 9.80
N LEU A 111 3.77 -6.35 9.02
CA LEU A 111 3.89 -6.50 7.58
C LEU A 111 4.67 -7.76 7.24
N ILE A 112 5.80 -8.01 7.89
CA ILE A 112 6.62 -9.19 7.64
C ILE A 112 5.87 -10.48 8.02
N GLU A 113 5.25 -10.51 9.20
CA GLU A 113 4.44 -11.66 9.66
C GLU A 113 3.31 -12.01 8.67
N THR A 114 2.65 -11.00 8.12
CA THR A 114 1.50 -11.18 7.23
C THR A 114 1.91 -11.42 5.77
N ALA A 115 2.90 -10.67 5.27
CA ALA A 115 3.31 -10.72 3.88
C ALA A 115 4.16 -11.95 3.56
N LEU A 116 5.08 -12.33 4.46
CA LEU A 116 6.12 -13.33 4.18
C LEU A 116 5.94 -14.65 4.94
N PHE A 117 5.26 -14.65 6.09
CA PHE A 117 5.10 -15.85 6.92
C PHE A 117 3.69 -16.47 6.89
N SER A 118 2.72 -15.82 6.24
CA SER A 118 1.40 -16.39 6.00
C SER A 118 1.41 -17.20 4.70
N LEU A 119 1.85 -18.46 4.79
CA LEU A 119 1.70 -19.53 3.81
C LEU A 119 0.66 -20.54 4.31
#